data_AF-A0A917NG90-F1
#
_entry.id   AF-A0A917NG90-F1
#
_cell.length_a   1.000
_cell.length_b   1.000
_cell.length_c   1.000
_cell.angle_alpha   90.00
_cell.angle_beta   90.00
_cell.angle_gamma   90.00
#
_symmetry.space_group_name_H-M   'P 1'
#
loop_
_entity.id
_entity.type
_entity.pdbx_description
1 polymer ?
#
loop_
_entity_poly.entity_id
_entity_poly.type
_entity_poly.pdbx_seq_one_letter_code
_entity_poly.pdbx_strand_id
1 'polypeptide(L)'
;MGLAGLLLLGACAASVPPPMTTTAGLCRLGPDDGPPLADRGIGGTGAPIAIADRGIGGTGAPARIADRGIGGTGIVAVITGFASICLGGVEVALDPAVPVTLDGQPIAPSALRAGQLAVIDAAGSGMALAARSVELRQEVSGPVEAVGTDGRLRVAGQPVQLAATTLGERHPVVGQWLSVSGLRGPDGVVQATRLDRRAPGEVLVRGQATLRDGRLRIGGLDLQPNGPVEASGFATATGRYRAGALADARLQPDRLASDPAAAFPATTRRILVESYAVAVAGGVRLGAGPLLPGEAGLGAAAPRRAVVEFERQPGGGFRATGLRREGPGPALSMGADRSGGPGGMPGHAGQPAPVPGSGPIRDGGRGAAAPGSGRGALPMGRGNRPSRSGDAPSFPPLQPSGGGLSLPPGGAAPPPR
;
A
#
# COMPACT_ATOMS: atom_id res chain seq x y z
N MET A 1 -60.03 -58.50 6.81
CA MET A 1 -58.95 -58.73 7.78
C MET A 1 -57.77 -59.25 6.97
N GLY A 2 -56.71 -58.53 6.64
CA GLY A 2 -55.93 -57.52 7.35
C GLY A 2 -54.46 -57.90 7.11
N LEU A 3 -53.95 -57.68 5.89
CA LEU A 3 -52.58 -58.01 5.47
C LEU A 3 -51.60 -56.98 6.06
N ALA A 4 -50.66 -57.43 6.89
CA ALA A 4 -49.54 -56.62 7.36
C ALA A 4 -48.29 -56.92 6.51
N GLY A 5 -47.94 -55.99 5.61
CA GLY A 5 -46.65 -55.96 4.93
C GLY A 5 -45.64 -55.16 5.76
N LEU A 6 -44.56 -55.80 6.18
CA LEU A 6 -43.46 -55.18 6.92
C LEU A 6 -42.42 -54.66 5.92
N LEU A 7 -42.37 -53.34 5.70
CA LEU A 7 -41.31 -52.66 4.94
C LEU A 7 -40.04 -52.53 5.81
N LEU A 8 -38.92 -53.13 5.38
CA LEU A 8 -37.59 -52.75 5.85
C LEU A 8 -37.12 -51.49 5.11
N LEU A 9 -37.03 -50.37 5.81
CA LEU A 9 -36.32 -49.17 5.36
C LEU A 9 -34.85 -49.25 5.79
N GLY A 10 -33.96 -49.40 4.81
CA GLY A 10 -32.52 -49.27 5.01
C GLY A 10 -32.13 -47.81 5.25
N ALA A 11 -31.51 -47.53 6.40
CA ALA A 11 -30.98 -46.22 6.73
C ALA A 11 -29.63 -46.00 6.03
N CYS A 12 -29.61 -45.15 4.98
CA CYS A 12 -28.38 -44.57 4.49
C CYS A 12 -27.95 -43.45 5.44
N ALA A 13 -26.98 -43.72 6.31
CA ALA A 13 -26.31 -42.69 7.10
C ALA A 13 -25.46 -41.82 6.15
N ALA A 14 -25.92 -40.62 5.85
CA ALA A 14 -25.12 -39.61 5.17
C ALA A 14 -23.98 -39.18 6.11
N SER A 15 -22.75 -39.53 5.76
CA SER A 15 -21.54 -39.09 6.47
C SER A 15 -21.41 -37.58 6.36
N VAL A 16 -21.64 -36.87 7.48
CA VAL A 16 -21.36 -35.44 7.61
C VAL A 16 -19.85 -35.25 7.44
N PRO A 17 -19.38 -34.49 6.43
CA PRO A 17 -17.96 -34.19 6.32
C PRO A 17 -17.53 -33.33 7.52
N PRO A 18 -16.36 -33.60 8.13
CA PRO A 18 -15.89 -32.78 9.25
C PRO A 18 -15.72 -31.33 8.80
N PRO A 19 -15.99 -30.34 9.68
CA PRO A 19 -15.76 -28.94 9.35
C PRO A 19 -14.28 -28.77 9.06
N MET A 20 -13.94 -28.39 7.82
CA MET A 20 -12.61 -27.92 7.48
C MET A 20 -12.39 -26.60 8.23
N THR A 21 -11.70 -26.67 9.37
CA THR A 21 -11.05 -25.51 9.97
C THR A 21 -9.90 -25.11 9.04
N THR A 22 -10.23 -24.35 8.00
CA THR A 22 -9.22 -23.63 7.21
C THR A 22 -8.85 -22.40 8.01
N THR A 23 -7.69 -22.44 8.65
CA THR A 23 -7.05 -21.27 9.25
C THR A 23 -6.92 -20.21 8.18
N ALA A 24 -7.75 -19.16 8.24
CA ALA A 24 -7.56 -17.96 7.45
C ALA A 24 -6.11 -17.51 7.64
N GLY A 25 -5.36 -17.37 6.54
CA GLY A 25 -4.01 -16.85 6.56
C GLY A 25 -4.03 -15.52 7.30
N LEU A 26 -3.44 -15.48 8.50
CA LEU A 26 -3.34 -14.25 9.26
C LEU A 26 -2.46 -13.29 8.46
N CYS A 27 -3.05 -12.24 7.88
CA CYS A 27 -2.32 -11.17 7.24
C CYS A 27 -1.24 -10.66 8.19
N ARG A 28 0.02 -10.98 7.90
CA ARG A 28 1.16 -10.46 8.66
C ARG A 28 1.61 -9.18 8.00
N LEU A 29 1.70 -8.12 8.80
CA LEU A 29 2.30 -6.88 8.36
C LEU A 29 3.68 -7.19 7.76
N GLY A 30 3.90 -6.77 6.52
CA GLY A 30 5.19 -6.94 5.87
C GLY A 30 6.27 -6.18 6.66
N PRO A 31 7.53 -6.66 6.70
CA PRO A 31 8.59 -5.83 7.26
C PRO A 31 8.64 -4.49 6.52
N ASP A 32 8.68 -3.40 7.28
CA ASP A 32 9.10 -2.11 6.74
C ASP A 32 10.50 -2.31 6.13
N ASP A 33 10.60 -2.06 4.82
CA ASP A 33 11.83 -2.13 4.01
C ASP A 33 12.40 -3.52 3.67
N GLY A 34 11.76 -4.62 4.10
CA GLY A 34 12.16 -5.96 3.67
C GLY A 34 11.60 -6.34 2.29
N PRO A 35 12.37 -6.99 1.39
CA PRO A 35 11.79 -7.59 0.20
C PRO A 35 10.80 -8.70 0.63
N PRO A 36 9.58 -8.76 0.08
CA PRO A 36 8.75 -9.94 0.23
C PRO A 36 9.38 -11.08 -0.57
N LEU A 37 9.61 -12.21 0.13
CA LEU A 37 10.04 -13.51 -0.39
C LEU A 37 11.46 -13.54 -0.98
N ALA A 38 12.48 -13.41 -0.13
CA ALA A 38 13.67 -14.25 -0.29
C ALA A 38 13.39 -15.56 0.46
N ASP A 39 13.41 -16.68 -0.26
CA ASP A 39 13.53 -18.07 0.19
C ASP A 39 13.43 -18.29 1.71
N ARG A 40 12.22 -18.38 2.25
CA ARG A 40 12.06 -19.08 3.53
C ARG A 40 11.99 -20.56 3.23
N GLY A 41 13.18 -21.15 3.15
CA GLY A 41 13.38 -22.57 3.34
C GLY A 41 12.63 -23.04 4.58
N ILE A 42 11.92 -24.15 4.40
CA ILE A 42 11.28 -24.91 5.47
C ILE A 42 12.41 -25.43 6.38
N GLY A 43 12.53 -24.87 7.57
CA GLY A 43 13.56 -25.21 8.55
C GLY A 43 12.96 -25.36 9.94
N GLY A 44 12.35 -26.52 10.18
CA GLY A 44 11.95 -26.97 11.52
C GLY A 44 12.18 -28.47 11.60
N THR A 45 13.35 -28.88 12.10
CA THR A 45 13.66 -30.27 12.42
C THR A 45 13.04 -30.64 13.77
N GLY A 46 12.22 -31.69 13.79
CA GLY A 46 11.68 -32.25 15.04
C GLY A 46 10.84 -33.52 14.81
N ALA A 47 11.52 -34.67 14.89
CA ALA A 47 11.03 -36.04 15.09
C ALA A 47 10.34 -36.78 13.91
N PRO A 48 10.85 -37.96 13.51
CA PRO A 48 10.24 -38.80 12.47
C PRO A 48 9.10 -39.61 13.08
N ILE A 49 7.87 -39.38 12.63
CA ILE A 49 6.83 -40.41 12.69
C ILE A 49 6.87 -41.13 11.36
N ALA A 50 7.43 -42.33 11.37
CA ALA A 50 7.32 -43.28 10.28
C ALA A 50 5.84 -43.61 10.06
N ILE A 51 5.28 -43.16 8.93
CA ILE A 51 4.12 -43.81 8.33
C ILE A 51 4.50 -44.09 6.88
N ALA A 52 4.53 -45.38 6.59
CA ALA A 52 4.95 -45.98 5.35
C ALA A 52 4.14 -45.51 4.13
N ASP A 53 4.83 -45.57 3.00
CA ASP A 53 4.38 -45.55 1.62
C ASP A 53 2.90 -45.86 1.38
N ARG A 54 2.22 -44.90 0.73
CA ARG A 54 1.44 -45.09 -0.50
C ARG A 54 0.85 -43.76 -0.97
N GLY A 55 1.07 -43.41 -2.24
CA GLY A 55 0.11 -42.54 -2.95
C GLY A 55 0.63 -41.24 -3.58
N ILE A 56 1.45 -41.37 -4.64
CA ILE A 56 1.31 -40.72 -5.95
C ILE A 56 1.13 -39.18 -6.00
N GLY A 57 2.06 -38.56 -6.73
CA GLY A 57 2.20 -37.12 -6.90
C GLY A 57 0.96 -36.38 -7.43
N GLY A 58 0.71 -35.22 -6.82
CA GLY A 58 0.00 -34.12 -7.45
C GLY A 58 1.02 -33.11 -7.95
N THR A 59 1.44 -33.24 -9.21
CA THR A 59 1.97 -32.12 -9.97
C THR A 59 0.84 -31.08 -10.03
N GLY A 60 0.94 -30.05 -9.18
CA GLY A 60 0.09 -28.86 -9.25
C GLY A 60 0.40 -28.08 -10.52
N ALA A 61 -0.01 -28.63 -11.66
CA ALA A 61 -0.17 -27.86 -12.87
C ALA A 61 -1.25 -26.81 -12.58
N PRO A 62 -1.04 -25.52 -12.91
CA PRO A 62 -2.11 -24.55 -12.81
C PRO A 62 -3.21 -25.04 -13.74
N ALA A 63 -4.32 -25.49 -13.14
CA ALA A 63 -5.55 -25.67 -13.89
C ALA A 63 -5.80 -24.32 -14.54
N ARG A 64 -5.64 -24.25 -15.86
CA ARG A 64 -6.27 -23.19 -16.65
C ARG A 64 -7.74 -23.30 -16.31
N ILE A 65 -8.19 -22.45 -15.41
CA ILE A 65 -9.59 -22.28 -15.08
C ILE A 65 -10.20 -21.81 -16.38
N ALA A 66 -10.77 -22.75 -17.12
CA ALA A 66 -11.61 -22.46 -18.25
C ALA A 66 -12.66 -21.45 -17.76
N ASP A 67 -12.82 -20.35 -18.51
CA ASP A 67 -13.73 -19.22 -18.28
C ASP A 67 -15.21 -19.64 -18.15
N ARG A 68 -15.54 -20.38 -17.10
CA ARG A 68 -16.92 -20.69 -16.70
C ARG A 68 -17.42 -19.56 -15.80
N GLY A 69 -17.69 -18.39 -16.37
CA GLY A 69 -18.51 -17.37 -15.73
C GLY A 69 -18.00 -16.79 -14.39
N ILE A 70 -16.74 -17.02 -14.03
CA ILE A 70 -16.13 -16.46 -12.81
C ILE A 70 -15.63 -15.06 -13.17
N GLY A 71 -16.50 -14.05 -13.04
CA GLY A 71 -16.10 -12.67 -13.31
C GLY A 71 -14.89 -12.24 -12.50
N GLY A 72 -14.04 -11.38 -13.08
CA GLY A 72 -12.84 -10.87 -12.40
C GLY A 72 -13.18 -10.00 -11.19
N THR A 73 -12.22 -9.86 -10.28
CA THR A 73 -12.27 -8.92 -9.15
C THR A 73 -11.18 -7.87 -9.34
N GLY A 74 -11.58 -6.60 -9.45
CA GLY A 74 -10.67 -5.46 -9.41
C GLY A 74 -10.43 -5.02 -7.96
N ILE A 75 -9.21 -4.67 -7.60
CA ILE A 75 -8.88 -4.21 -6.25
C ILE A 75 -8.00 -2.97 -6.36
N VAL A 76 -8.34 -1.91 -5.64
CA VAL A 76 -7.54 -0.69 -5.49
C VAL A 76 -7.37 -0.48 -4.00
N ALA A 77 -6.24 -0.87 -3.44
CA ALA A 77 -6.06 -0.84 -1.98
C ALA A 77 -4.59 -0.75 -1.57
N VAL A 78 -4.38 -0.37 -0.31
CA VAL A 78 -3.04 -0.26 0.28
C VAL A 78 -2.58 -1.66 0.67
N ILE A 79 -1.36 -2.02 0.26
CA ILE A 79 -0.73 -3.28 0.68
C ILE A 79 -0.44 -3.19 2.18
N THR A 80 -0.98 -4.12 2.95
CA THR A 80 -0.80 -4.18 4.41
C THR A 80 0.15 -5.30 4.83
N GLY A 81 0.34 -6.34 4.02
CA GLY A 81 1.09 -7.52 4.45
C GLY A 81 1.43 -8.52 3.36
N PHE A 82 2.24 -9.53 3.74
CA PHE A 82 2.76 -10.56 2.84
C PHE A 82 2.73 -11.97 3.46
N ALA A 83 2.01 -12.87 2.79
CA ALA A 83 2.15 -14.33 2.71
C ALA A 83 1.46 -14.86 1.41
N SER A 84 1.21 -13.89 0.51
CA SER A 84 0.07 -13.58 -0.36
C SER A 84 -0.13 -12.07 -0.15
N ILE A 85 -0.52 -11.29 -1.16
CA ILE A 85 -0.68 -9.84 -0.97
C ILE A 85 -1.95 -9.61 -0.15
N CYS A 86 -1.81 -9.00 1.03
CA CYS A 86 -2.95 -8.56 1.84
C CYS A 86 -3.25 -7.09 1.57
N LEU A 87 -4.44 -6.77 1.06
CA LEU A 87 -4.87 -5.41 0.77
C LEU A 87 -6.40 -5.30 0.80
N GLY A 88 -6.93 -4.16 1.24
CA GLY A 88 -8.39 -3.95 1.27
C GLY A 88 -9.15 -5.00 2.09
N GLY A 89 -8.49 -5.68 3.03
CA GLY A 89 -9.03 -6.77 3.83
C GLY A 89 -9.34 -8.06 3.06
N VAL A 90 -8.63 -8.32 1.95
CA VAL A 90 -8.62 -9.59 1.21
C VAL A 90 -7.18 -10.07 0.99
N GLU A 91 -7.03 -11.38 0.83
CA GLU A 91 -5.77 -12.04 0.49
C GLU A 91 -5.77 -12.39 -1.00
N VAL A 92 -4.68 -12.05 -1.71
CA VAL A 92 -4.52 -12.32 -3.13
C VAL A 92 -3.22 -13.08 -3.36
N ALA A 93 -3.33 -14.29 -3.92
CA ALA A 93 -2.18 -15.08 -4.32
C ALA A 93 -1.41 -14.35 -5.44
N LEU A 94 -0.08 -14.27 -5.28
CA LEU A 94 0.82 -13.66 -6.25
C LEU A 94 1.76 -14.73 -6.80
N ASP A 95 1.56 -15.08 -8.07
CA ASP A 95 2.52 -15.92 -8.80
C ASP A 95 3.72 -15.04 -9.25
N PRO A 96 4.98 -15.52 -9.17
CA PRO A 96 6.16 -14.77 -9.60
C PRO A 96 6.14 -14.29 -11.06
N ALA A 97 5.36 -14.93 -11.93
CA ALA A 97 5.19 -14.55 -13.32
C ALA A 97 4.16 -13.43 -13.55
N VAL A 98 3.43 -13.02 -12.51
CA VAL A 98 2.46 -11.92 -12.63
C VAL A 98 3.20 -10.62 -12.99
N PRO A 99 2.79 -9.91 -14.05
CA PRO A 99 3.38 -8.63 -14.37
C PRO A 99 3.11 -7.61 -13.27
N VAL A 100 4.19 -6.98 -12.79
CA VAL A 100 4.13 -5.87 -11.84
C VAL A 100 4.65 -4.61 -12.51
N THR A 101 3.87 -3.53 -12.44
CA THR A 101 4.28 -2.21 -12.93
C THR A 101 4.28 -1.19 -11.80
N LEU A 102 5.07 -0.13 -11.95
CA LEU A 102 5.04 1.07 -11.12
C LEU A 102 4.79 2.24 -12.07
N ASP A 103 3.63 2.88 -11.93
CA ASP A 103 3.22 4.00 -12.79
C ASP A 103 3.36 3.68 -14.29
N GLY A 104 3.00 2.44 -14.67
CA GLY A 104 3.07 1.92 -16.03
C GLY A 104 4.43 1.34 -16.45
N GLN A 105 5.49 1.49 -15.64
CA GLN A 105 6.81 0.92 -15.94
C GLN A 105 6.99 -0.46 -15.31
N PRO A 106 7.45 -1.49 -16.04
CA PRO A 106 7.70 -2.82 -15.46
C PRO A 106 8.71 -2.79 -14.32
N ILE A 107 8.41 -3.49 -13.23
CA ILE A 107 9.29 -3.66 -12.07
C ILE A 107 9.29 -5.12 -11.63
N ALA A 108 10.31 -5.51 -10.85
CA ALA A 108 10.34 -6.83 -10.26
C ALA A 108 9.27 -6.96 -9.15
N PRO A 109 8.60 -8.13 -8.98
CA PRO A 109 7.68 -8.38 -7.87
C PRO A 109 8.32 -8.17 -6.49
N SER A 110 9.64 -8.35 -6.38
CA SER A 110 10.41 -8.08 -5.16
C SER A 110 10.45 -6.61 -4.76
N ALA A 111 9.94 -5.68 -5.57
CA ALA A 111 9.81 -4.26 -5.25
C ALA A 111 8.49 -3.91 -4.51
N LEU A 112 7.56 -4.87 -4.40
CA LEU A 112 6.35 -4.69 -3.59
C LEU A 112 6.71 -4.44 -2.11
N ARG A 113 6.04 -3.49 -1.46
CA ARG A 113 6.23 -3.12 -0.06
C ARG A 113 4.89 -2.80 0.59
N ALA A 114 4.79 -3.02 1.89
CA ALA A 114 3.65 -2.56 2.67
C ALA A 114 3.57 -1.03 2.62
N GLY A 115 2.35 -0.50 2.60
CA GLY A 115 2.01 0.92 2.48
C GLY A 115 1.94 1.43 1.03
N GLN A 116 2.28 0.62 0.03
CA GLN A 116 2.08 1.00 -1.39
C GLN A 116 0.60 0.87 -1.78
N LEU A 117 0.10 1.79 -2.61
CA LEU A 117 -1.22 1.68 -3.22
C LEU A 117 -1.12 0.79 -4.46
N ALA A 118 -1.88 -0.30 -4.49
CA ALA A 118 -1.89 -1.26 -5.59
C ALA A 118 -3.25 -1.28 -6.29
N VAL A 119 -3.21 -1.41 -7.61
CA VAL A 119 -4.33 -1.71 -8.49
C VAL A 119 -4.12 -3.14 -9.01
N ILE A 120 -4.99 -4.06 -8.63
CA ILE A 120 -4.87 -5.49 -8.92
C ILE A 120 -6.08 -5.95 -9.71
N ASP A 121 -5.84 -6.50 -10.90
CA ASP A 121 -6.80 -7.34 -11.58
C ASP A 121 -6.62 -8.78 -11.08
N ALA A 122 -7.64 -9.35 -10.45
CA ALA A 122 -7.60 -10.69 -9.88
C ALA A 122 -8.68 -11.59 -10.50
N ALA A 123 -8.37 -12.88 -10.58
CA ALA A 123 -9.31 -13.94 -10.91
C ALA A 123 -9.63 -14.78 -9.67
N GLY A 124 -10.80 -15.43 -9.68
CA GLY A 124 -11.24 -16.30 -8.59
C GLY A 124 -12.52 -15.79 -7.92
N SER A 125 -12.88 -16.42 -6.80
CA SER A 125 -14.12 -16.12 -6.08
C SER A 125 -13.94 -16.24 -4.57
N GLY A 126 -14.74 -15.48 -3.83
CA GLY A 126 -14.69 -15.48 -2.36
C GLY A 126 -13.31 -15.07 -1.84
N MET A 127 -12.67 -15.95 -1.07
CA MET A 127 -11.33 -15.73 -0.49
C MET A 127 -10.19 -16.30 -1.34
N ALA A 128 -10.48 -17.02 -2.43
CA ALA A 128 -9.47 -17.61 -3.30
C ALA A 128 -9.25 -16.69 -4.52
N LEU A 129 -8.53 -15.58 -4.30
CA LEU A 129 -8.17 -14.63 -5.36
C LEU A 129 -6.72 -14.85 -5.79
N ALA A 130 -6.47 -14.81 -7.10
CA ALA A 130 -5.14 -14.84 -7.69
C ALA A 130 -4.94 -13.64 -8.60
N ALA A 131 -3.82 -12.93 -8.44
CA ALA A 131 -3.50 -11.76 -9.26
C ALA A 131 -3.21 -12.17 -10.70
N ARG A 132 -3.73 -11.40 -11.66
CA ARG A 132 -3.39 -11.45 -13.08
C ARG A 132 -2.45 -10.32 -13.48
N SER A 133 -2.57 -9.17 -12.82
CA SER A 133 -1.64 -8.04 -12.92
C SER A 133 -1.64 -7.24 -11.63
N VAL A 134 -0.52 -6.55 -11.37
CA VAL A 134 -0.39 -5.60 -10.26
C VAL A 134 0.22 -4.30 -10.79
N GLU A 135 -0.46 -3.19 -10.61
CA GLU A 135 0.11 -1.85 -10.81
C GLU A 135 0.26 -1.17 -9.45
N LEU A 136 1.48 -0.76 -9.13
CA LEU A 136 1.76 0.15 -8.04
C LEU A 136 1.56 1.59 -8.52
N ARG A 137 0.90 2.38 -7.68
CA ARG A 137 0.53 3.75 -8.00
C ARG A 137 1.04 4.72 -6.96
N GLN A 138 1.78 5.73 -7.41
CA GLN A 138 2.25 6.85 -6.57
C GLN A 138 1.31 8.05 -6.72
N GLU A 139 0.82 8.67 -5.65
CA GLU A 139 0.03 9.90 -5.81
C GLU A 139 0.89 11.09 -6.24
N VAL A 140 2.15 11.10 -5.78
CA VAL A 140 3.12 12.18 -6.04
C VAL A 140 4.54 11.59 -6.07
N SER A 141 5.38 12.07 -6.98
CA SER A 141 6.79 11.72 -7.05
C SER A 141 7.60 12.96 -7.41
N GLY A 142 8.38 13.51 -6.48
CA GLY A 142 9.11 14.76 -6.70
C GLY A 142 9.80 15.33 -5.46
N PRO A 143 10.30 16.57 -5.53
CA PRO A 143 11.01 17.19 -4.41
C PRO A 143 10.06 17.64 -3.31
N VAL A 144 10.54 17.52 -2.06
CA VAL A 144 9.93 18.12 -0.87
C VAL A 144 10.20 19.62 -0.90
N GLU A 145 9.14 20.41 -0.94
CA GLU A 145 9.17 21.88 -0.96
C GLU A 145 9.03 22.48 0.43
N ALA A 146 8.28 21.81 1.31
CA ALA A 146 8.03 22.28 2.67
C ALA A 146 7.78 21.11 3.62
N VAL A 147 8.19 21.28 4.87
CA VAL A 147 7.95 20.36 5.98
C VAL A 147 7.36 21.17 7.13
N GLY A 148 6.11 20.88 7.48
CA GLY A 148 5.39 21.48 8.59
C GLY A 148 5.60 20.70 9.89
N THR A 149 5.26 21.32 11.02
CA THR A 149 5.44 20.76 12.37
C THR A 149 4.35 19.74 12.76
N ASP A 150 3.25 19.69 12.01
CA ASP A 150 2.08 18.83 12.22
C ASP A 150 2.08 17.59 11.30
N GLY A 151 3.24 17.24 10.74
CA GLY A 151 3.36 16.15 9.78
C GLY A 151 2.84 16.49 8.38
N ARG A 152 2.47 17.75 8.12
CA ARG A 152 2.16 18.22 6.76
C ARG A 152 3.44 18.40 5.96
N LEU A 153 3.44 17.95 4.73
CA LEU A 153 4.47 18.21 3.74
C LEU A 153 3.86 18.86 2.51
N ARG A 154 4.72 19.49 1.73
CA ARG A 154 4.45 19.81 0.34
C ARG A 154 5.47 19.08 -0.54
N VAL A 155 4.99 18.24 -1.46
CA VAL A 155 5.84 17.51 -2.41
C VAL A 155 5.36 17.85 -3.81
N ALA A 156 6.21 18.42 -4.65
CA ALA A 156 5.86 18.87 -6.01
C ALA A 156 4.49 19.61 -6.09
N GLY A 157 4.31 20.64 -5.24
CA GLY A 157 3.10 21.44 -5.14
C GLY A 157 1.90 20.76 -4.46
N GLN A 158 2.01 19.47 -4.10
CA GLN A 158 0.90 18.70 -3.53
C GLN A 158 0.93 18.68 -2.00
N PRO A 159 -0.21 18.90 -1.33
CA PRO A 159 -0.32 18.72 0.10
C PRO A 159 -0.31 17.24 0.46
N VAL A 160 0.58 16.86 1.36
CA VAL A 160 0.72 15.48 1.86
C VAL A 160 0.67 15.53 3.38
N GLN A 161 -0.04 14.60 4.01
CA GLN A 161 -0.12 14.48 5.47
C GLN A 161 0.46 13.14 5.89
N LEU A 162 1.40 13.20 6.83
CA LEU A 162 1.96 12.01 7.46
C LEU A 162 1.11 11.64 8.66
N ALA A 163 0.94 10.35 8.85
CA ALA A 163 0.37 9.75 10.04
C ALA A 163 1.45 8.93 10.75
N ALA A 164 1.22 8.60 12.03
CA ALA A 164 2.10 7.69 12.75
C ALA A 164 2.24 6.31 12.05
N THR A 165 1.22 5.92 11.30
CA THR A 165 1.18 4.68 10.51
C THR A 165 1.81 4.79 9.12
N THR A 166 2.30 5.96 8.70
CA THR A 166 3.02 6.11 7.42
C THR A 166 4.33 5.32 7.50
N LEU A 167 4.60 4.51 6.47
CA LEU A 167 5.77 3.63 6.39
C LEU A 167 6.89 4.27 5.54
N GLY A 168 8.11 3.75 5.67
CA GLY A 168 9.29 4.24 4.94
C GLY A 168 9.93 5.49 5.58
N GLU A 169 10.20 6.53 4.79
CA GLU A 169 10.80 7.78 5.28
C GLU A 169 9.91 8.47 6.33
N ARG A 170 10.48 8.74 7.52
CA ARG A 170 9.76 9.35 8.65
C ARG A 170 10.17 10.81 8.92
N HIS A 171 11.34 11.23 8.44
CA HIS A 171 11.89 12.55 8.69
C HIS A 171 12.31 13.22 7.38
N PRO A 172 11.35 13.48 6.49
CA PRO A 172 11.63 14.14 5.21
C PRO A 172 12.14 15.56 5.44
N VAL A 173 13.11 15.98 4.64
CA VAL A 173 13.68 17.34 4.66
C VAL A 173 13.44 18.06 3.34
N VAL A 174 13.39 19.39 3.38
CA VAL A 174 13.25 20.21 2.16
C VAL A 174 14.40 19.93 1.19
N GLY A 175 14.07 19.81 -0.10
CA GLY A 175 15.00 19.46 -1.17
C GLY A 175 15.21 17.96 -1.38
N GLN A 176 14.78 17.11 -0.45
CA GLN A 176 14.77 15.66 -0.61
C GLN A 176 13.77 15.25 -1.69
N TRP A 177 14.10 14.21 -2.46
CA TRP A 177 13.21 13.66 -3.48
C TRP A 177 12.53 12.39 -2.96
N LEU A 178 11.19 12.38 -3.04
CA LEU A 178 10.36 11.31 -2.51
C LEU A 178 9.34 10.84 -3.55
N SER A 179 8.99 9.57 -3.44
CA SER A 179 7.74 9.03 -3.96
C SER A 179 6.76 8.79 -2.82
N VAL A 180 5.50 9.17 -3.06
CA VAL A 180 4.42 9.16 -2.08
C VAL A 180 3.34 8.20 -2.55
N SER A 181 3.15 7.10 -1.81
CA SER A 181 1.92 6.32 -1.88
C SER A 181 0.93 6.85 -0.83
N GLY A 182 -0.35 6.87 -1.16
CA GLY A 182 -1.36 7.34 -0.23
C GLY A 182 -2.76 7.36 -0.82
N LEU A 183 -3.72 7.75 0.02
CA LEU A 183 -5.11 7.92 -0.37
C LEU A 183 -5.46 9.40 -0.34
N ARG A 184 -6.05 9.91 -1.41
CA ARG A 184 -6.44 11.32 -1.49
C ARG A 184 -7.76 11.55 -0.76
N GLY A 185 -7.77 12.51 0.16
CA GLY A 185 -8.97 12.98 0.83
C GLY A 185 -9.87 13.82 -0.09
N PRO A 186 -11.10 14.13 0.35
CA PRO A 186 -12.01 15.02 -0.37
C PRO A 186 -11.55 16.47 -0.44
N ASP A 187 -10.61 16.87 0.41
CA ASP A 187 -9.91 18.15 0.41
C ASP A 187 -8.70 18.19 -0.54
N GLY A 188 -8.40 17.07 -1.21
CA GLY A 188 -7.27 16.93 -2.11
C GLY A 188 -5.93 16.62 -1.42
N VAL A 189 -5.90 16.55 -0.08
CA VAL A 189 -4.70 16.17 0.69
C VAL A 189 -4.41 14.70 0.51
N VAL A 190 -3.15 14.36 0.24
CA VAL A 190 -2.70 12.96 0.17
C VAL A 190 -2.38 12.47 1.57
N GLN A 191 -3.19 11.56 2.09
CA GLN A 191 -2.92 10.89 3.36
C GLN A 191 -1.89 9.79 3.08
N ALA A 192 -0.64 10.03 3.45
CA ALA A 192 0.49 9.20 3.06
C ALA A 192 0.45 7.84 3.77
N THR A 193 0.59 6.77 3.00
CA THR A 193 0.68 5.39 3.48
C THR A 193 2.12 4.88 3.42
N ARG A 194 2.91 5.36 2.45
CA ARG A 194 4.35 5.11 2.37
C ARG A 194 5.09 6.26 1.69
N LEU A 195 6.26 6.60 2.21
CA LEU A 195 7.23 7.50 1.60
C LEU A 195 8.53 6.75 1.29
N ASP A 196 8.99 6.84 0.05
CA ASP A 196 10.27 6.24 -0.35
C ASP A 196 11.21 7.33 -0.90
N ARG A 197 12.49 7.23 -0.52
CA ARG A 197 13.54 8.09 -1.10
C ARG A 197 13.76 7.71 -2.55
N ARG A 198 13.96 8.71 -3.41
CA ARG A 198 14.35 8.49 -4.81
C ARG A 198 15.40 9.49 -5.27
N ALA A 199 16.09 9.16 -6.35
CA ALA A 199 16.97 10.10 -7.02
C ALA A 199 16.15 11.21 -7.73
N PRO A 200 16.71 12.42 -7.90
CA PRO A 200 16.12 13.45 -8.74
C PRO A 200 15.86 12.96 -10.16
N GLY A 201 14.76 13.41 -10.76
CA GLY A 201 14.38 13.00 -12.10
C GLY A 201 13.03 13.56 -12.54
N GLU A 202 12.35 12.83 -13.42
CA GLU A 202 10.99 13.20 -13.82
C GLU A 202 10.05 13.21 -12.61
N VAL A 203 9.27 14.29 -12.51
CA VAL A 203 8.20 14.44 -11.52
C VAL A 203 6.93 13.85 -12.06
N LEU A 204 6.17 13.20 -11.19
CA LEU A 204 4.82 12.72 -11.43
C LEU A 204 3.87 13.31 -10.39
N VAL A 205 2.73 13.82 -10.83
CA VAL A 205 1.65 14.29 -9.97
C VAL A 205 0.31 13.81 -10.50
N ARG A 206 -0.51 13.21 -9.65
CA ARG A 206 -1.92 12.92 -9.94
C ARG A 206 -2.85 13.91 -9.25
N GLY A 207 -3.95 14.24 -9.92
CA GLY A 207 -5.01 15.06 -9.34
C GLY A 207 -5.90 15.71 -10.40
N GLN A 208 -6.76 16.61 -9.95
CA GLN A 208 -7.64 17.35 -10.86
C GLN A 208 -6.85 18.47 -11.56
N ALA A 209 -6.81 18.40 -12.89
CA ALA A 209 -6.24 19.46 -13.72
C ALA A 209 -7.27 20.59 -13.84
N THR A 210 -6.87 21.79 -13.43
CA THR A 210 -7.73 22.99 -13.44
C THR A 210 -7.04 24.12 -14.17
N LEU A 211 -7.79 24.87 -14.96
CA LEU A 211 -7.32 26.11 -15.57
C LEU A 211 -7.74 27.28 -14.66
N ARG A 212 -6.77 27.93 -14.01
CA ARG A 212 -7.01 29.07 -13.13
C ARG A 212 -6.10 30.22 -13.56
N ASP A 213 -6.69 31.39 -13.79
CA ASP A 213 -5.97 32.60 -14.21
C ASP A 213 -5.08 32.37 -15.46
N GLY A 214 -5.59 31.57 -16.42
CA GLY A 214 -4.86 31.17 -17.63
C GLY A 214 -3.72 30.18 -17.40
N ARG A 215 -3.53 29.67 -16.18
CA ARG A 215 -2.50 28.69 -15.83
C ARG A 215 -3.14 27.34 -15.55
N LEU A 216 -2.62 26.31 -16.21
CA LEU A 216 -2.98 24.93 -15.93
C LEU A 216 -2.29 24.48 -14.64
N ARG A 217 -3.04 23.89 -13.70
CA ARG A 217 -2.50 23.46 -12.40
C ARG A 217 -3.08 22.13 -11.97
N ILE A 218 -2.30 21.36 -11.22
CA ILE A 218 -2.80 20.28 -10.35
C ILE A 218 -2.38 20.60 -8.92
N GLY A 219 -3.35 20.76 -8.03
CA GLY A 219 -3.08 21.22 -6.67
C GLY A 219 -2.36 22.57 -6.69
N GLY A 220 -1.19 22.65 -6.03
CA GLY A 220 -0.34 23.85 -6.03
C GLY A 220 0.71 23.91 -7.14
N LEU A 221 0.78 22.93 -8.04
CA LEU A 221 1.82 22.83 -9.08
C LEU A 221 1.37 23.46 -10.39
N ASP A 222 2.14 24.43 -10.90
CA ASP A 222 1.93 25.02 -12.23
C ASP A 222 2.38 24.03 -13.31
N LEU A 223 1.54 23.77 -14.30
CA LEU A 223 1.86 22.90 -15.43
C LEU A 223 2.17 23.77 -16.66
N GLN A 224 3.34 23.57 -17.25
CA GLN A 224 3.81 24.25 -18.45
C GLN A 224 3.94 23.23 -19.59
N PRO A 225 2.83 22.89 -20.27
CA PRO A 225 2.87 21.96 -21.39
C PRO A 225 3.50 22.59 -22.63
N ASN A 226 4.16 21.77 -23.45
CA ASN A 226 4.76 22.20 -24.73
C ASN A 226 3.76 22.05 -25.89
N GLY A 227 2.55 22.57 -25.72
CA GLY A 227 1.50 22.47 -26.72
C GLY A 227 0.10 22.66 -26.15
N PRO A 228 -0.94 22.64 -27.01
CA PRO A 228 -2.31 22.69 -26.57
C PRO A 228 -2.63 21.45 -25.72
N VAL A 229 -3.26 21.66 -24.57
CA VAL A 229 -3.74 20.60 -23.68
C VAL A 229 -5.18 20.93 -23.30
N GLU A 230 -6.06 19.95 -23.45
CA GLU A 230 -7.42 20.07 -22.94
C GLU A 230 -7.39 19.97 -21.41
N ALA A 231 -7.55 21.12 -20.76
CA ALA A 231 -7.55 21.24 -19.31
C ALA A 231 -8.92 20.82 -18.75
N SER A 232 -9.17 19.50 -18.58
CA SER A 232 -10.32 19.08 -17.79
C SER A 232 -10.15 17.70 -17.14
N GLY A 233 -10.69 17.57 -15.93
CA GLY A 233 -10.81 16.29 -15.23
C GLY A 233 -9.56 15.87 -14.45
N PHE A 234 -9.53 14.59 -14.05
CA PHE A 234 -8.40 14.01 -13.36
C PHE A 234 -7.32 13.61 -14.36
N ALA A 235 -6.07 13.94 -14.03
CA ALA A 235 -4.92 13.67 -14.87
C ALA A 235 -3.71 13.22 -14.05
N THR A 236 -2.86 12.43 -14.71
CA THR A 236 -1.47 12.22 -14.31
C THR A 236 -0.61 13.17 -15.15
N ALA A 237 0.07 14.09 -14.48
CA ALA A 237 1.02 15.00 -15.11
C ALA A 237 2.45 14.53 -14.85
N THR A 238 3.27 14.45 -15.89
CA THR A 238 4.70 14.18 -15.78
C THR A 238 5.55 15.24 -16.48
N GLY A 239 6.77 15.48 -16.00
CA GLY A 239 7.67 16.46 -16.61
C GLY A 239 8.87 16.83 -15.74
N ARG A 240 9.54 17.93 -16.11
CA ARG A 240 10.74 18.42 -15.41
C ARG A 240 10.34 19.48 -14.38
N TYR A 241 10.69 19.25 -13.12
CA TYR A 241 10.40 20.21 -12.07
C TYR A 241 11.37 21.39 -12.08
N ARG A 242 10.83 22.62 -12.09
CA ARG A 242 11.57 23.89 -12.06
C ARG A 242 10.84 24.89 -11.18
N ALA A 243 11.39 25.16 -9.99
CA ALA A 243 10.95 26.23 -9.10
C ALA A 243 9.42 26.30 -8.88
N GLY A 244 8.78 25.17 -8.54
CA GLY A 244 7.33 25.11 -8.29
C GLY A 244 6.45 24.97 -9.55
N ALA A 245 7.07 24.75 -10.71
CA ALA A 245 6.38 24.45 -11.96
C ALA A 245 6.90 23.15 -12.61
N LEU A 246 6.04 22.52 -13.40
CA LEU A 246 6.35 21.35 -14.21
C LEU A 246 6.54 21.78 -15.66
N ALA A 247 7.79 21.91 -16.09
CA ALA A 247 8.16 22.18 -17.46
C ALA A 247 7.98 20.95 -18.35
N ASP A 248 7.64 21.19 -19.61
CA ASP A 248 7.38 20.16 -20.63
C ASP A 248 6.30 19.17 -20.16
N ALA A 249 5.28 19.68 -19.46
CA ALA A 249 4.27 18.87 -18.81
C ALA A 249 3.50 18.02 -19.83
N ARG A 250 3.51 16.71 -19.62
CA ARG A 250 2.67 15.73 -20.33
C ARG A 250 1.53 15.34 -19.44
N LEU A 251 0.30 15.48 -19.93
CA LEU A 251 -0.90 15.08 -19.21
C LEU A 251 -1.50 13.84 -19.85
N GLN A 252 -1.82 12.86 -19.02
CA GLN A 252 -2.59 11.68 -19.39
C GLN A 252 -3.84 11.62 -18.52
N PRO A 253 -5.04 11.34 -19.08
CA PRO A 253 -6.24 11.17 -18.29
C PRO A 253 -6.07 10.10 -17.21
N ASP A 254 -6.42 10.44 -15.98
CA ASP A 254 -6.40 9.51 -14.87
C ASP A 254 -7.74 8.78 -14.79
N ARG A 255 -7.81 7.67 -15.51
CA ARG A 255 -9.01 6.86 -15.63
C ARG A 255 -9.46 6.31 -14.28
N LEU A 256 -8.52 5.86 -13.44
CA LEU A 256 -8.84 5.31 -12.13
C LEU A 256 -9.53 6.34 -11.23
N ALA A 257 -9.06 7.59 -11.22
CA ALA A 257 -9.67 8.66 -10.44
C ALA A 257 -11.04 9.10 -10.98
N SER A 258 -11.25 9.00 -12.29
CA SER A 258 -12.49 9.42 -12.96
C SER A 258 -13.57 8.33 -12.93
N ASP A 259 -13.19 7.08 -13.17
CA ASP A 259 -14.04 5.91 -13.16
C ASP A 259 -13.20 4.69 -12.73
N PRO A 260 -13.30 4.23 -11.46
CA PRO A 260 -12.54 3.09 -10.98
C PRO A 260 -12.73 1.82 -11.82
N ALA A 261 -13.89 1.66 -12.48
CA ALA A 261 -14.16 0.51 -13.33
C ALA A 261 -13.34 0.51 -14.63
N ALA A 262 -12.94 1.68 -15.12
CA ALA A 262 -12.15 1.83 -16.33
C ALA A 262 -10.70 1.33 -16.18
N ALA A 263 -10.24 1.06 -14.95
CA ALA A 263 -8.94 0.47 -14.66
C ALA A 263 -8.90 -1.06 -14.86
N PHE A 264 -10.04 -1.71 -15.03
CA PHE A 264 -10.13 -3.17 -15.03
C PHE A 264 -10.73 -3.73 -16.35
N PRO A 265 -10.45 -5.00 -16.69
CA PRO A 265 -11.08 -5.65 -17.85
C PRO A 265 -12.61 -5.60 -17.78
N ALA A 266 -13.27 -5.57 -18.94
CA ALA A 266 -14.73 -5.56 -19.04
C ALA A 266 -15.40 -6.80 -18.39
N THR A 267 -14.65 -7.88 -18.19
CA THR A 267 -15.11 -9.11 -17.52
C THR A 267 -15.15 -8.99 -15.99
N THR A 268 -14.60 -7.92 -15.42
CA THR A 268 -14.60 -7.65 -13.98
C THR A 268 -16.03 -7.45 -13.49
N ARG A 269 -16.46 -8.22 -12.49
CA ARG A 269 -17.83 -8.14 -11.94
C ARG A 269 -17.87 -7.41 -10.60
N ARG A 270 -16.76 -7.42 -9.86
CA ARG A 270 -16.65 -6.84 -8.52
C ARG A 270 -15.42 -5.95 -8.45
N ILE A 271 -15.53 -4.81 -7.79
CA ILE A 271 -14.38 -3.92 -7.53
C ILE A 271 -14.36 -3.55 -6.05
N LEU A 272 -13.19 -3.68 -5.42
CA LEU A 272 -12.94 -3.23 -4.05
C LEU A 272 -12.04 -2.00 -4.11
N VAL A 273 -12.50 -0.85 -3.61
CA VAL A 273 -11.73 0.39 -3.62
C VAL A 273 -11.56 0.92 -2.20
N GLU A 274 -10.32 0.92 -1.73
CA GLU A 274 -9.93 1.60 -0.51
C GLU A 274 -9.76 3.10 -0.77
N SER A 275 -10.51 3.94 -0.05
CA SER A 275 -10.51 5.38 -0.23
C SER A 275 -11.06 6.11 1.00
N TYR A 276 -10.89 7.43 1.04
CA TYR A 276 -11.69 8.28 1.92
C TYR A 276 -13.09 8.47 1.31
N ALA A 277 -14.01 7.59 1.71
CA ALA A 277 -15.36 7.54 1.16
C ALA A 277 -16.32 8.44 1.94
N VAL A 278 -17.22 9.09 1.21
CA VAL A 278 -18.38 9.81 1.72
C VAL A 278 -19.62 9.26 1.05
N ALA A 279 -20.53 8.65 1.81
CA ALA A 279 -21.83 8.24 1.28
C ALA A 279 -22.78 9.44 1.32
N VAL A 280 -23.40 9.72 0.18
CA VAL A 280 -24.38 10.79 0.02
C VAL A 280 -25.65 10.21 -0.61
N ALA A 281 -26.73 11.00 -0.67
CA ALA A 281 -27.95 10.55 -1.31
C ALA A 281 -27.67 10.10 -2.77
N GLY A 282 -28.02 8.86 -3.10
CA GLY A 282 -27.85 8.30 -4.43
C GLY A 282 -26.47 7.72 -4.76
N GLY A 283 -25.49 7.79 -3.85
CA GLY A 283 -24.17 7.25 -4.16
C GLY A 283 -23.07 7.40 -3.12
N VAL A 284 -21.85 7.15 -3.58
CA VAL A 284 -20.63 7.27 -2.79
C VAL A 284 -19.60 8.09 -3.57
N ARG A 285 -18.97 9.04 -2.88
CA ARG A 285 -17.85 9.80 -3.40
C ARG A 285 -16.56 9.25 -2.81
N LEU A 286 -15.57 9.00 -3.66
CA LEU A 286 -14.25 8.48 -3.28
C LEU A 286 -13.22 9.62 -3.32
N GLY A 287 -12.70 10.02 -2.16
CA GLY A 287 -11.78 11.15 -2.05
C GLY A 287 -12.35 12.42 -2.67
N ALA A 288 -11.56 13.08 -3.52
CA ALA A 288 -11.97 14.25 -4.31
C ALA A 288 -12.67 13.87 -5.63
N GLY A 289 -12.85 12.58 -5.92
CA GLY A 289 -13.41 12.05 -7.16
C GLY A 289 -14.91 12.36 -7.37
N PRO A 290 -15.48 11.88 -8.49
CA PRO A 290 -16.90 12.06 -8.78
C PRO A 290 -17.81 11.27 -7.82
N LEU A 291 -19.09 11.62 -7.84
CA LEU A 291 -20.12 10.83 -7.18
C LEU A 291 -20.41 9.58 -8.02
N LEU A 292 -20.16 8.40 -7.44
CA LEU A 292 -20.43 7.12 -8.07
C LEU A 292 -21.80 6.58 -7.62
N PRO A 293 -22.57 5.93 -8.50
CA PRO A 293 -23.86 5.34 -8.14
C PRO A 293 -23.72 4.35 -6.99
N GLY A 294 -24.67 4.38 -6.05
CA GLY A 294 -24.63 3.51 -4.89
C GLY A 294 -26.03 3.11 -4.42
N GLU A 295 -26.08 2.09 -3.57
CA GLU A 295 -27.28 1.69 -2.86
C GLU A 295 -27.63 2.69 -1.74
N ALA A 296 -28.92 2.72 -1.40
CA ALA A 296 -29.35 3.46 -0.23
C ALA A 296 -28.79 2.79 1.03
N GLY A 297 -28.46 3.59 2.06
CA GLY A 297 -28.05 3.05 3.36
C GLY A 297 -26.57 2.65 3.49
N LEU A 298 -25.70 2.90 2.50
CA LEU A 298 -24.24 2.67 2.59
C LEU A 298 -23.56 3.40 3.78
N GLY A 299 -24.20 4.46 4.27
CA GLY A 299 -23.92 5.07 5.57
C GLY A 299 -22.49 5.54 5.79
N ALA A 300 -22.17 6.79 5.45
CA ALA A 300 -20.97 7.53 5.83
C ALA A 300 -21.14 9.03 5.52
N ALA A 301 -21.86 9.77 6.37
CA ALA A 301 -22.13 11.21 6.12
C ALA A 301 -20.86 12.09 6.19
N ALA A 302 -19.79 11.59 6.82
CA ALA A 302 -18.50 12.26 6.92
C ALA A 302 -17.40 11.43 6.22
N PRO A 303 -16.36 12.10 5.67
CA PRO A 303 -15.22 11.41 5.04
C PRO A 303 -14.52 10.47 6.00
N ARG A 304 -14.33 9.22 5.57
CA ARG A 304 -13.57 8.22 6.35
C ARG A 304 -12.89 7.22 5.44
N ARG A 305 -11.73 6.71 5.86
CA ARG A 305 -11.04 5.62 5.18
C ARG A 305 -11.88 4.34 5.28
N ALA A 306 -12.20 3.75 4.13
CA ALA A 306 -13.03 2.56 4.01
C ALA A 306 -12.74 1.84 2.70
N VAL A 307 -13.09 0.55 2.66
CA VAL A 307 -13.15 -0.23 1.43
C VAL A 307 -14.58 -0.19 0.93
N VAL A 308 -14.77 0.39 -0.24
CA VAL A 308 -16.06 0.45 -0.94
C VAL A 308 -16.12 -0.68 -1.93
N GLU A 309 -17.21 -1.43 -1.89
CA GLU A 309 -17.47 -2.54 -2.78
C GLU A 309 -18.43 -2.11 -3.88
N PHE A 310 -18.05 -2.38 -5.13
CA PHE A 310 -18.84 -2.12 -6.31
C PHE A 310 -19.14 -3.42 -7.04
N GLU A 311 -20.39 -3.55 -7.50
CA GLU A 311 -20.83 -4.66 -8.34
C GLU A 311 -21.32 -4.18 -9.70
N ARG A 312 -20.98 -4.95 -10.73
CA ARG A 312 -21.44 -4.70 -12.09
C ARG A 312 -22.93 -4.98 -12.20
N GLN A 313 -23.66 -3.98 -12.65
CA GLN A 313 -25.09 -4.03 -12.93
C GLN A 313 -25.36 -4.68 -14.30
N PRO A 314 -26.58 -5.19 -14.56
CA PRO A 314 -26.95 -5.75 -15.86
C PRO A 314 -26.74 -4.80 -17.04
N GLY A 315 -26.87 -3.48 -16.82
CA GLY A 315 -26.59 -2.44 -17.82
C GLY A 315 -25.11 -2.11 -18.03
N GLY A 316 -24.19 -2.88 -17.43
CA GLY A 316 -22.74 -2.73 -17.60
C GLY A 316 -22.07 -1.73 -16.66
N GLY A 317 -22.81 -0.76 -16.10
CA GLY A 317 -22.31 0.17 -15.08
C GLY A 317 -22.02 -0.50 -13.74
N PHE A 318 -21.27 0.18 -12.88
CA PHE A 318 -21.01 -0.28 -11.51
C PHE A 318 -21.85 0.49 -10.50
N ARG A 319 -22.23 -0.20 -9.43
CA ARG A 319 -22.95 0.39 -8.30
C ARG A 319 -22.28 -0.03 -7.00
N ALA A 320 -22.08 0.92 -6.10
CA ALA A 320 -21.60 0.63 -4.76
C ALA A 320 -22.68 -0.12 -3.97
N THR A 321 -22.34 -1.31 -3.48
CA THR A 321 -23.24 -2.22 -2.73
C THR A 321 -22.81 -2.34 -1.27
N GLY A 322 -21.54 -2.04 -0.95
CA GLY A 322 -21.01 -2.17 0.39
C GLY A 322 -19.98 -1.10 0.74
N LEU A 323 -19.89 -0.81 2.04
CA LEU A 323 -18.83 0.03 2.58
C LEU A 323 -18.35 -0.58 3.91
N ARG A 324 -17.13 -1.12 3.89
CA ARG A 324 -16.48 -1.72 5.04
C ARG A 324 -15.46 -0.74 5.63
N ARG A 325 -15.55 -0.50 6.94
CA ARG A 325 -14.55 0.32 7.65
C ARG A 325 -13.23 -0.42 7.72
N GLU A 326 -12.13 0.32 7.59
CA GLU A 326 -10.79 -0.20 7.87
C GLU A 326 -10.40 0.07 9.34
N GLY A 327 -9.78 -0.94 9.96
CA GLY A 327 -9.43 -1.00 11.38
C GLY A 327 -9.63 -2.45 11.88
N PRO A 328 -9.02 -2.89 12.99
CA PRO A 328 -9.27 -4.20 13.55
C PRO A 328 -10.72 -4.24 14.08
N GLY A 329 -11.66 -4.57 13.20
CA GLY A 329 -13.05 -4.81 13.54
C GLY A 329 -13.20 -6.22 14.11
N PRO A 330 -14.10 -6.42 15.08
CA PRO A 330 -14.18 -7.64 15.86
C PRO A 330 -14.53 -8.83 14.96
N ALA A 331 -14.03 -10.00 15.36
CA ALA A 331 -14.51 -11.29 14.89
C ALA A 331 -16.04 -11.27 14.84
N LEU A 332 -16.57 -11.82 13.75
CA LEU A 332 -17.97 -12.14 13.54
C LEU A 332 -18.64 -12.46 14.88
N SER A 333 -19.48 -11.55 15.39
CA SER A 333 -20.47 -11.93 16.38
C SER A 333 -21.47 -12.80 15.65
N MET A 334 -21.24 -14.12 15.75
CA MET A 334 -22.27 -15.10 15.44
C MET A 334 -23.54 -14.72 16.19
N GLY A 335 -24.65 -14.74 15.47
CA GLY A 335 -25.96 -14.38 15.97
C GLY A 335 -26.26 -15.07 17.30
N ALA A 336 -26.64 -14.25 18.27
CA ALA A 336 -27.50 -14.72 19.34
C ALA A 336 -28.93 -14.37 18.92
N ASP A 337 -29.57 -15.33 18.25
CA ASP A 337 -31.01 -15.50 18.39
C ASP A 337 -31.31 -15.58 19.89
N ARG A 338 -32.05 -14.60 20.41
CA ARG A 338 -32.76 -14.75 21.68
C ARG A 338 -34.15 -14.15 21.55
N SER A 339 -35.05 -15.02 21.11
CA SER A 339 -36.45 -15.02 21.55
C SER A 339 -36.53 -14.88 23.07
N GLY A 340 -37.53 -14.12 23.53
CA GLY A 340 -37.73 -13.79 24.94
C GLY A 340 -38.29 -14.95 25.79
N GLY A 341 -38.13 -14.81 27.10
CA GLY A 341 -38.77 -15.61 28.15
C GLY A 341 -38.24 -15.22 29.55
N PRO A 342 -39.09 -14.88 30.54
CA PRO A 342 -38.68 -14.19 31.78
C PRO A 342 -38.52 -15.08 33.03
N GLY A 343 -37.73 -14.60 34.00
CA GLY A 343 -37.58 -15.11 35.38
C GLY A 343 -36.14 -15.57 35.68
N GLY A 344 -35.46 -15.29 36.80
CA GLY A 344 -35.71 -14.50 38.01
C GLY A 344 -34.59 -14.81 39.03
N MET A 345 -33.92 -13.77 39.55
CA MET A 345 -33.23 -13.66 40.87
C MET A 345 -31.94 -14.53 41.14
N PRO A 346 -31.08 -14.22 42.16
CA PRO A 346 -29.91 -13.36 41.99
C PRO A 346 -28.57 -13.85 42.63
N GLY A 347 -27.45 -13.27 42.17
CA GLY A 347 -26.25 -12.89 42.96
C GLY A 347 -25.41 -13.95 43.69
N HIS A 348 -24.15 -14.12 43.28
CA HIS A 348 -23.02 -14.30 44.22
C HIS A 348 -21.71 -13.74 43.65
N ALA A 349 -21.03 -12.97 44.49
CA ALA A 349 -19.69 -12.43 44.28
C ALA A 349 -18.62 -13.52 44.53
N GLY A 350 -17.64 -13.64 43.63
CA GLY A 350 -16.48 -14.51 43.77
C GLY A 350 -15.18 -13.70 43.68
N GLN A 351 -14.38 -13.75 44.74
CA GLN A 351 -13.09 -13.08 44.93
C GLN A 351 -11.95 -13.69 44.07
N PRO A 352 -10.83 -12.95 43.87
CA PRO A 352 -9.67 -13.41 43.10
C PRO A 352 -8.75 -14.37 43.90
N ALA A 353 -8.08 -15.27 43.19
CA ALA A 353 -7.17 -16.28 43.73
C ALA A 353 -5.73 -15.75 44.01
N PRO A 354 -4.93 -16.43 44.88
CA PRO A 354 -3.74 -15.87 45.53
C PRO A 354 -2.40 -16.22 44.86
N VAL A 355 -1.40 -15.37 45.13
CA VAL A 355 0.02 -15.55 44.76
C VAL A 355 0.74 -16.35 45.86
N PRO A 356 1.54 -17.40 45.52
CA PRO A 356 2.39 -18.06 46.52
C PRO A 356 3.73 -17.34 46.67
N GLY A 357 4.12 -17.11 47.92
CA GLY A 357 5.47 -16.71 48.31
C GLY A 357 6.00 -17.61 49.44
N SER A 358 7.14 -17.16 49.99
CA SER A 358 7.96 -17.68 51.12
C SER A 358 9.01 -18.73 50.73
N GLY A 359 10.31 -18.62 51.03
CA GLY A 359 11.14 -17.76 51.92
C GLY A 359 12.41 -18.57 52.29
N PRO A 360 13.20 -18.30 53.36
CA PRO A 360 13.38 -17.04 54.11
C PRO A 360 14.84 -16.79 54.68
N ILE A 361 15.11 -15.55 55.17
CA ILE A 361 16.01 -15.01 56.26
C ILE A 361 17.54 -15.38 56.34
N ARG A 362 18.53 -14.45 56.47
CA ARG A 362 19.06 -13.76 57.70
C ARG A 362 20.32 -12.92 57.36
N ASP A 363 20.38 -11.63 57.68
CA ASP A 363 20.94 -10.93 58.89
C ASP A 363 22.43 -10.54 58.84
N GLY A 364 22.70 -9.25 59.15
CA GLY A 364 24.00 -8.65 59.55
C GLY A 364 24.91 -8.21 58.40
N GLY A 365 25.61 -7.07 58.38
CA GLY A 365 25.91 -6.01 59.35
C GLY A 365 27.32 -5.45 59.06
N ARG A 366 27.44 -4.13 58.85
CA ARG A 366 28.60 -3.20 59.04
C ARG A 366 30.01 -3.55 58.50
N GLY A 367 30.64 -2.58 57.81
CA GLY A 367 32.05 -2.20 58.10
C GLY A 367 33.06 -2.04 56.95
N ALA A 368 33.52 -0.78 56.77
CA ALA A 368 34.91 -0.29 56.55
C ALA A 368 35.75 -0.59 55.27
N ALA A 369 36.16 0.53 54.63
CA ALA A 369 37.51 1.00 54.23
C ALA A 369 38.58 0.09 53.55
N ALA A 370 39.26 0.72 52.56
CA ALA A 370 40.43 0.35 51.72
C ALA A 370 41.74 -0.02 52.50
N PRO A 371 42.97 -0.29 51.92
CA PRO A 371 43.49 -0.07 50.54
C PRO A 371 44.53 -1.07 49.94
N GLY A 372 44.86 -0.89 48.64
CA GLY A 372 46.22 -0.79 48.07
C GLY A 372 47.15 -2.01 47.82
N SER A 373 47.56 -2.21 46.56
CA SER A 373 48.93 -2.51 46.03
C SER A 373 48.80 -3.02 44.57
N GLY A 374 49.63 -2.75 43.56
CA GLY A 374 50.89 -2.02 43.41
C GLY A 374 51.78 -2.73 42.35
N ARG A 375 52.18 -2.01 41.29
CA ARG A 375 53.37 -2.24 40.40
C ARG A 375 53.29 -3.42 39.41
N GLY A 376 53.85 -3.39 38.19
CA GLY A 376 54.72 -2.46 37.44
C GLY A 376 54.69 -2.85 35.94
N ALA A 377 54.80 -1.91 35.01
CA ALA A 377 56.04 -1.44 34.36
C ALA A 377 56.36 -2.16 33.01
N LEU A 378 56.31 -1.36 31.94
CA LEU A 378 56.85 -1.50 30.57
C LEU A 378 58.39 -1.77 30.57
N PRO A 379 59.12 -2.15 29.47
CA PRO A 379 59.20 -1.35 28.22
C PRO A 379 59.72 -1.97 26.88
N MET A 380 59.58 -1.14 25.80
CA MET A 380 60.30 -1.07 24.49
C MET A 380 60.27 -2.27 23.52
N GLY A 381 60.25 -2.16 22.18
CA GLY A 381 60.34 -1.03 21.23
C GLY A 381 60.73 -1.55 19.81
N ARG A 382 60.57 -0.69 18.77
CA ARG A 382 60.92 -0.83 17.33
C ARG A 382 60.08 -1.82 16.49
N GLY A 383 59.67 -1.53 15.26
CA GLY A 383 59.81 -0.37 14.36
C GLY A 383 59.40 -0.78 12.93
N ASN A 384 58.79 0.12 12.15
CA ASN A 384 59.04 0.25 10.70
C ASN A 384 58.30 1.47 10.11
N ARG A 385 59.06 2.31 9.41
CA ARG A 385 58.60 3.18 8.30
C ARG A 385 58.93 2.43 6.98
N PRO A 386 58.33 2.82 5.84
CA PRO A 386 58.98 3.83 4.99
C PRO A 386 58.04 4.93 4.46
N SER A 387 58.65 5.87 3.75
CA SER A 387 58.23 7.24 3.41
C SER A 387 57.67 7.38 1.99
N ARG A 388 56.92 8.50 1.75
CA ARG A 388 56.74 9.30 0.49
C ARG A 388 56.15 8.54 -0.73
N SER A 389 55.35 9.10 -1.65
CA SER A 389 55.09 10.46 -2.15
C SER A 389 53.93 10.40 -3.18
N GLY A 390 53.29 11.55 -3.47
CA GLY A 390 52.47 11.81 -4.67
C GLY A 390 50.96 11.62 -4.49
N ASP A 391 50.04 12.37 -5.07
CA ASP A 391 50.04 13.70 -5.68
C ASP A 391 48.55 14.09 -5.76
N ALA A 392 48.19 15.29 -5.31
CA ALA A 392 46.83 15.82 -5.44
C ALA A 392 46.77 16.70 -6.69
N PRO A 393 45.81 16.49 -7.63
CA PRO A 393 45.60 17.43 -8.71
C PRO A 393 44.85 18.67 -8.18
N SER A 394 45.59 19.78 -8.15
CA SER A 394 45.09 21.12 -7.92
C SER A 394 44.56 21.68 -9.24
N PHE A 395 43.28 22.04 -9.30
CA PHE A 395 42.70 22.74 -10.45
C PHE A 395 43.05 24.24 -10.39
N PRO A 396 43.57 24.85 -11.46
CA PRO A 396 43.81 26.29 -11.51
C PRO A 396 42.52 27.08 -11.81
N PRO A 397 42.43 28.35 -11.36
CA PRO A 397 41.29 29.23 -11.61
C PRO A 397 41.36 29.83 -13.03
N LEU A 398 40.24 29.85 -13.73
CA LEU A 398 40.06 30.60 -14.97
C LEU A 398 39.64 32.04 -14.65
N GLN A 399 40.44 33.00 -15.09
CA GLN A 399 40.07 34.42 -15.21
C GLN A 399 40.45 34.95 -16.61
N PRO A 400 39.85 36.09 -17.02
CA PRO A 400 39.42 36.32 -18.39
C PRO A 400 40.44 37.12 -19.22
N SER A 401 40.47 36.85 -20.52
CA SER A 401 41.18 37.67 -21.50
C SER A 401 40.22 38.06 -22.62
N GLY A 402 39.99 39.36 -22.75
CA GLY A 402 39.22 39.98 -23.83
C GLY A 402 40.04 40.29 -25.08
N GLY A 403 39.32 40.77 -26.09
CA GLY A 403 39.82 41.32 -27.37
C GLY A 403 39.59 40.35 -28.53
N GLY A 404 38.95 40.70 -29.66
CA GLY A 404 38.35 41.94 -30.12
C GLY A 404 37.84 41.72 -31.56
N LEU A 405 36.72 42.37 -31.89
CA LEU A 405 36.28 42.93 -33.18
C LEU A 405 36.59 42.16 -34.50
N SER A 406 35.53 41.72 -35.19
CA SER A 406 35.36 41.94 -36.64
C SER A 406 33.88 41.78 -37.05
N LEU A 407 33.29 42.87 -37.54
CA LEU A 407 32.00 42.94 -38.24
C LEU A 407 32.17 42.52 -39.71
N PRO A 408 31.10 41.99 -40.34
CA PRO A 408 30.74 42.47 -41.68
C PRO A 408 29.26 42.91 -41.77
N PRO A 409 28.88 43.63 -42.85
CA PRO A 409 27.80 44.62 -42.83
C PRO A 409 26.41 44.08 -43.19
N GLY A 410 25.41 44.98 -43.11
CA GLY A 410 23.97 44.81 -43.32
C GLY A 410 23.55 44.08 -44.60
N GLY A 411 22.33 43.60 -44.76
CA GLY A 411 21.05 44.20 -44.40
C GLY A 411 20.21 44.25 -45.69
N ALA A 412 19.06 43.58 -45.72
CA ALA A 412 17.97 43.85 -46.67
C ALA A 412 16.74 43.02 -46.29
N ALA A 413 15.66 43.71 -45.91
CA ALA A 413 14.29 43.19 -45.91
C ALA A 413 13.64 43.47 -47.28
N PRO A 414 12.65 42.68 -47.71
CA PRO A 414 11.66 43.11 -48.69
C PRO A 414 10.26 43.37 -48.06
N PRO A 415 9.43 44.20 -48.72
CA PRO A 415 8.25 44.86 -48.15
C PRO A 415 6.95 44.02 -48.23
N PRO A 416 5.86 44.48 -47.58
CA PRO A 416 4.61 43.72 -47.51
C PRO A 416 3.76 43.83 -48.79
N ARG A 417 3.01 42.76 -49.07
CA ARG A 417 1.69 42.78 -49.71
C ARG A 417 0.80 41.71 -49.08
#